data_AF-A0A519R3C1-F1
#
_entry.id   AF-A0A519R3C1-F1
#
_cell.length_a   1.000
_cell.length_b   1.000
_cell.length_c   1.000
_cell.angle_alpha   90.00
_cell.angle_beta   90.00
_cell.angle_gamma   90.00
#
_symmetry.space_group_name_H-M   'P 1'
#
loop_
_entity.id
_entity.type
_entity.pdbx_description
1 polymer ?
#
loop_
_entity_poly.entity_id
_entity_poly.type
_entity_poly.pdbx_seq_one_letter_code
_entity_poly.pdbx_strand_id
1 'polypeptide(L)'
;MPDTRKADFYLGCLDGSIFIDFNQSSDGLISLCRISFDGYGCCDIADEANYLNPEMSKQFIEEIEKDQLDQKKLTPLIKEAIRRNKEYIWTDALKEYDLLN
;
A
#
# COMPACT_ATOMS: atom_id res chain seq x y z
N MET A 1 0.44 18.05 -0.66
CA MET A 1 1.64 17.23 -0.40
C MET A 1 2.83 17.85 -1.14
N PRO A 2 4.08 17.67 -0.67
CA PRO A 2 5.25 18.17 -1.39
C PRO A 2 5.40 17.51 -2.77
N ASP A 3 5.89 18.25 -3.75
CA ASP A 3 6.00 17.82 -5.17
C ASP A 3 6.86 16.55 -5.38
N THR A 4 7.66 16.17 -4.39
CA THR A 4 8.54 14.99 -4.41
C THR A 4 7.85 13.68 -4.04
N ARG A 5 6.58 13.71 -3.61
CA ARG A 5 5.79 12.56 -3.15
C ARG A 5 4.62 12.32 -4.11
N LYS A 6 4.89 12.05 -5.39
CA LYS A 6 3.85 11.79 -6.38
C LYS A 6 3.41 10.32 -6.32
N ALA A 7 2.16 10.09 -5.94
CA ALA A 7 1.49 8.81 -6.01
C ALA A 7 0.01 9.02 -6.38
N ASP A 8 -0.64 7.98 -6.88
CA ASP A 8 -2.05 8.07 -7.28
C ASP A 8 -2.98 7.95 -6.08
N PHE A 9 -2.61 7.13 -5.08
CA PHE A 9 -3.38 6.96 -3.85
C PHE A 9 -2.49 7.03 -2.61
N TYR A 10 -3.02 7.62 -1.53
CA TYR A 10 -2.35 7.78 -0.25
C TYR A 10 -3.23 7.21 0.86
N LEU A 11 -2.67 6.31 1.67
CA LEU A 11 -3.37 5.69 2.78
C LEU A 11 -2.56 5.82 4.07
N GLY A 12 -3.25 6.23 5.14
CA GLY A 12 -2.77 6.08 6.52
C GLY A 12 -3.38 4.84 7.15
N CYS A 13 -2.58 4.04 7.84
CA CYS A 13 -3.03 2.87 8.59
C CYS A 13 -2.56 2.97 10.05
N LEU A 14 -3.23 2.23 10.93
CA LEU A 14 -2.91 2.14 12.37
C LEU A 14 -2.76 3.53 13.01
N ASP A 15 -3.83 4.32 12.97
CA ASP A 15 -3.88 5.68 13.54
C ASP A 15 -2.77 6.62 13.07
N GLY A 16 -2.23 6.36 11.86
CA GLY A 16 -1.21 7.19 11.23
C GLY A 16 0.23 6.73 11.50
N SER A 17 0.45 5.61 12.18
CA SER A 17 1.79 5.05 12.37
C SER A 17 2.38 4.44 11.10
N ILE A 18 1.54 4.18 10.10
CA ILE A 18 1.95 3.66 8.80
C ILE A 18 1.35 4.52 7.69
N PHE A 19 2.19 4.93 6.75
CA PHE A 19 1.73 5.56 5.51
C PHE A 19 2.11 4.69 4.32
N ILE A 20 1.16 4.47 3.43
CA ILE A 20 1.32 3.62 2.26
C ILE A 20 0.83 4.41 1.05
N ASP A 21 1.66 4.42 0.02
CA ASP A 21 1.35 5.06 -1.24
C ASP A 21 1.26 4.01 -2.34
N PHE A 22 0.30 4.21 -3.24
CA PHE A 22 0.03 3.32 -4.34
C PHE A 22 0.00 4.07 -5.66
N ASN A 23 0.42 3.38 -6.72
CA ASN A 23 0.27 3.84 -8.09
C ASN A 23 -0.64 2.90 -8.88
N GLN A 24 -1.27 3.47 -9.89
CA GLN A 24 -2.06 2.78 -10.90
C GLN A 24 -1.29 2.76 -12.22
N SER A 25 -1.08 1.58 -12.79
CA SER A 25 -0.52 1.47 -14.14
C SER A 25 -1.54 1.91 -15.20
N SER A 26 -1.07 2.11 -16.43
CA SER A 26 -1.97 2.38 -17.58
C SER A 26 -3.02 1.28 -17.81
N ASP A 27 -2.73 0.06 -17.37
CA ASP A 27 -3.64 -1.10 -17.48
C ASP A 27 -4.58 -1.23 -16.27
N GLY A 28 -4.54 -0.27 -15.35
CA GLY A 28 -5.37 -0.25 -14.15
C GLY A 28 -4.90 -1.20 -13.05
N LEU A 29 -3.63 -1.63 -13.06
CA LEU A 29 -3.06 -2.47 -12.00
C LEU A 29 -2.50 -1.61 -10.88
N ILE A 30 -2.78 -2.02 -9.64
CA ILE A 30 -2.35 -1.30 -8.44
C ILE A 30 -1.01 -1.88 -7.95
N SER A 31 -0.06 -1.01 -7.64
CA SER A 31 1.21 -1.36 -6.99
C SER A 31 1.47 -0.50 -5.77
N LEU A 32 2.12 -1.08 -4.76
CA LEU A 32 2.66 -0.33 -3.62
C LEU A 32 3.95 0.36 -4.11
N CYS A 33 4.05 1.68 -4.03
CA CYS A 33 5.24 2.41 -4.44
C CYS A 33 6.06 2.90 -3.25
N ARG A 34 5.41 3.19 -2.11
CA ARG A 34 6.11 3.54 -0.88
C ARG A 34 5.34 3.04 0.34
N ILE A 35 6.09 2.65 1.37
CA ILE A 35 5.56 2.43 2.71
C ILE A 35 6.51 3.02 3.75
N SER A 36 5.98 3.70 4.75
CA SER A 36 6.75 4.22 5.87
C SER A 36 6.13 3.84 7.20
N PHE A 37 6.99 3.60 8.19
CA PHE A 37 6.62 3.20 9.53
C PHE A 37 7.26 4.13 10.54
N ASP A 38 6.50 4.49 11.58
CA ASP A 38 7.08 5.14 12.75
C ASP A 38 8.16 4.23 13.37
N GLY A 39 9.31 4.83 13.68
CA GLY A 39 10.46 4.13 14.26
C GLY A 39 11.41 3.44 13.27
N TYR A 40 11.02 3.21 12.01
CA TYR A 40 11.87 2.55 11.01
C TYR A 40 12.24 3.46 9.83
N GLY A 41 11.35 4.36 9.43
CA GLY A 41 11.53 5.20 8.25
C GLY A 41 10.77 4.69 7.03
N CYS A 42 11.31 4.95 5.84
CA CYS A 42 10.61 4.83 4.56
C CYS A 42 11.27 3.82 3.62
N CYS A 43 10.46 2.95 3.01
CA CYS A 43 10.82 2.10 1.88
C CYS A 43 10.19 2.68 0.61
N ASP A 44 11.03 3.12 -0.33
CA ASP A 44 10.62 3.48 -1.69
C ASP A 44 10.90 2.29 -2.60
N ILE A 45 9.87 1.81 -3.28
CA ILE A 45 9.90 0.55 -4.05
C ILE A 45 9.27 0.72 -5.43
N ALA A 46 9.11 1.96 -5.91
CA ALA A 46 8.36 2.27 -7.13
C ALA A 46 8.90 1.54 -8.38
N ASP A 47 10.22 1.35 -8.49
CA ASP A 47 10.85 0.75 -9.66
C ASP A 47 10.79 -0.79 -9.65
N GLU A 48 10.66 -1.42 -8.47
CA GLU A 48 10.63 -2.87 -8.26
C GLU A 48 9.25 -3.40 -7.83
N ALA A 49 8.23 -2.54 -7.85
CA ALA A 49 6.93 -2.85 -7.28
C ALA A 49 6.22 -4.00 -8.01
N ASN A 50 5.82 -5.00 -7.24
CA ASN A 50 4.95 -6.07 -7.66
C ASN A 50 3.49 -5.63 -7.59
N TYR A 51 2.79 -5.78 -8.71
CA TYR A 51 1.38 -5.43 -8.85
C TYR A 51 0.45 -6.43 -8.16
N LEU A 52 -0.69 -5.92 -7.69
CA LEU A 52 -1.89 -6.72 -7.45
C LEU A 52 -2.37 -7.34 -8.77
N ASN A 53 -3.09 -8.45 -8.67
CA ASN A 53 -3.74 -9.03 -9.85
C ASN A 53 -4.89 -8.11 -10.34
N PRO A 54 -5.41 -8.32 -11.57
CA PRO A 54 -6.44 -7.45 -12.14
C PRO A 54 -7.72 -7.38 -11.30
N GLU A 55 -8.17 -8.51 -10.72
CA GLU A 55 -9.38 -8.57 -9.91
C GLU A 55 -9.24 -7.76 -8.61
N MET A 56 -8.13 -7.95 -7.91
CA MET A 56 -7.81 -7.23 -6.69
C MET A 56 -7.55 -5.74 -6.94
N SER A 57 -6.92 -5.39 -8.06
CA SER A 57 -6.72 -3.99 -8.46
C SER A 57 -8.05 -3.30 -8.70
N LYS A 58 -8.98 -3.96 -9.40
CA LYS A 58 -10.34 -3.45 -9.60
C LYS A 58 -11.07 -3.25 -8.27
N GLN A 59 -11.04 -4.25 -7.39
CA GLN A 59 -11.66 -4.14 -6.06
C GLN A 59 -11.03 -3.01 -5.23
N PHE A 60 -9.72 -2.81 -5.32
CA PHE A 60 -9.03 -1.73 -4.62
C PHE A 60 -9.54 -0.36 -5.07
N ILE A 61 -9.59 -0.13 -6.39
CA ILE A 61 -10.08 1.11 -6.98
C ILE A 61 -11.55 1.36 -6.58
N GLU A 62 -12.40 0.34 -6.73
CA GLU A 62 -13.82 0.44 -6.37
C GLU A 62 -14.04 0.77 -4.90
N GLU A 63 -13.20 0.27 -3.98
CA GLU A 63 -13.34 0.54 -2.55
C GLU A 63 -12.69 1.87 -2.12
N ILE A 64 -11.59 2.29 -2.75
CA ILE A 64 -10.89 3.53 -2.39
C ILE A 64 -11.56 4.80 -2.92
N GLU A 65 -12.33 4.68 -4.00
CA GLU A 65 -13.11 5.79 -4.58
C GLU A 65 -14.44 6.05 -3.83
N LYS A 66 -14.78 5.24 -2.83
CA LYS A 66 -16.00 5.44 -2.03
C LYS A 66 -15.83 6.58 -1.02
N ASP A 67 -16.91 7.30 -0.77
CA ASP A 67 -16.99 8.30 0.29
C ASP A 67 -16.66 7.72 1.69
N GLN A 68 -16.96 6.44 1.90
CA GLN A 68 -16.63 5.70 3.10
C GLN A 68 -15.89 4.41 2.76
N LEU A 69 -14.65 4.31 3.23
CA LEU A 69 -13.79 3.15 3.01
C LEU A 69 -14.30 1.95 3.83
N ASP A 70 -14.58 0.84 3.13
CA ASP A 70 -14.86 -0.43 3.79
C ASP A 70 -13.55 -1.12 4.17
N GLN A 71 -13.11 -0.92 5.42
CA GLN A 71 -11.88 -1.52 5.93
C GLN A 71 -11.86 -3.05 5.77
N LYS A 72 -13.01 -3.73 5.91
CA LYS A 72 -13.05 -5.21 5.81
C LYS A 72 -12.67 -5.70 4.42
N LYS A 73 -12.91 -4.89 3.39
CA LYS A 73 -12.56 -5.20 2.01
C LYS A 73 -11.19 -4.64 1.62
N LEU A 74 -10.83 -3.46 2.13
CA LEU A 74 -9.57 -2.83 1.77
C LEU A 74 -8.36 -3.45 2.48
N THR A 75 -8.51 -3.82 3.76
CA THR A 75 -7.45 -4.46 4.56
C THR A 75 -6.82 -5.68 3.88
N PRO A 76 -7.57 -6.68 3.37
CA PRO A 76 -6.95 -7.83 2.70
C PRO A 76 -6.21 -7.44 1.41
N LEU A 77 -6.67 -6.43 0.67
CA LEU A 77 -6.01 -5.94 -0.54
C LEU A 77 -4.68 -5.25 -0.21
N ILE A 78 -4.67 -4.42 0.85
CA ILE A 78 -3.44 -3.77 1.36
C ILE A 78 -2.44 -4.83 1.83
N LYS A 79 -2.89 -5.80 2.64
CA LYS A 79 -2.03 -6.90 3.13
C LYS A 79 -1.44 -7.70 1.97
N GLU A 80 -2.21 -7.98 0.93
CA GLU A 80 -1.71 -8.66 -0.26
C GLU A 80 -0.66 -7.84 -1.03
N ALA A 81 -0.87 -6.53 -1.17
CA ALA A 81 0.12 -5.64 -1.81
C ALA A 81 1.43 -5.60 -1.01
N ILE A 82 1.35 -5.53 0.32
CA ILE A 82 2.52 -5.61 1.21
C ILE A 82 3.19 -6.98 1.08
N ARG A 83 2.44 -8.08 1.11
CA ARG A 83 2.96 -9.45 1.01
C ARG A 83 3.74 -9.69 -0.28
N ARG A 84 3.24 -9.17 -1.41
CA ARG A 84 3.91 -9.25 -2.72
C ARG A 84 5.23 -8.48 -2.78
N ASN A 85 5.36 -7.44 -1.95
CA ASN A 85 6.50 -6.54 -1.94
C ASN A 85 7.37 -6.68 -0.67
N LYS A 86 7.13 -7.72 0.14
CA LYS A 86 7.76 -7.90 1.46
C LYS A 86 9.29 -7.93 1.43
N GLU A 87 9.88 -8.32 0.30
CA GLU A 87 11.34 -8.41 0.11
C GLU A 87 12.00 -7.03 0.08
N TYR A 88 11.22 -5.99 -0.21
CA TYR A 88 11.66 -4.60 -0.27
C TYR A 88 11.25 -3.77 0.96
N ILE A 89 10.65 -4.42 1.97
CA ILE A 89 10.11 -3.77 3.16
C ILE A 89 10.84 -4.29 4.41
N TRP A 90 11.06 -3.43 5.39
CA TRP A 90 11.66 -3.80 6.68
C TRP A 90 10.91 -4.96 7.33
N THR A 91 11.53 -6.14 7.35
CA THR A 91 10.92 -7.36 7.90
C THR A 91 10.55 -7.21 9.38
N ASP A 92 11.34 -6.47 10.14
CA ASP A 92 11.07 -6.21 11.56
C ASP A 92 9.85 -5.30 11.75
N ALA A 93 9.69 -4.27 10.89
CA ALA A 93 8.49 -3.43 10.90
C ALA A 93 7.23 -4.24 10.54
N LEU A 94 7.30 -5.10 9.52
CA LEU A 94 6.16 -5.95 9.15
C LEU A 94 5.70 -6.87 10.30
N LYS A 95 6.64 -7.33 11.13
CA LYS A 95 6.35 -8.14 12.31
C LYS A 95 5.80 -7.31 13.46
N GLU A 96 6.41 -6.16 13.76
CA GLU A 96 5.99 -5.29 14.87
C GLU A 96 4.56 -4.78 14.67
N TYR A 97 4.22 -4.42 13.44
CA TYR A 97 2.89 -3.90 13.08
C TYR A 97 1.89 -4.98 12.62
N ASP A 98 2.24 -6.27 12.75
CA ASP A 98 1.35 -7.42 12.48
C ASP A 98 0.72 -7.43 11.06
N LEU A 99 1.48 -6.99 10.05
CA LEU A 99 0.95 -6.77 8.70
C LEU A 99 0.87 -8.03 7.83
N LEU A 100 1.52 -9.11 8.26
CA LEU A 100 1.61 -10.37 7.49
C LEU A 100 0.95 -11.58 8.16
N ASN A 101 0.33 -11.41 9.33
CA ASN A 101 -0.41 -12.47 10.03
C ASN A 101 -1.91 -12.44 9.74
#